data_AF-A0A415BQE6-F1
#
_entry.id   AF-A0A415BQE6-F1
#
_cell.length_a   1.000
_cell.length_b   1.000
_cell.length_c   1.000
_cell.angle_alpha   90.00
_cell.angle_beta   90.00
_cell.angle_gamma   90.00
#
_symmetry.space_group_name_H-M   'P 1'
#
loop_
_entity.id
_entity.type
_entity.pdbx_description
1 polymer ?
#
loop_
_entity_poly.entity_id
_entity_poly.type
_entity_poly.pdbx_seq_one_letter_code
_entity_poly.pdbx_strand_id
1 'polypeptide(L)' 'PADTRTLMQKGSLLALLRELRLLFPKALIVGHHDLNPVKPCPCFDAVKEYRF' A
#
# COMPACT_ATOMS: atom_id res chain seq x y z
N PRO A 1 12.77 -5.10 9.39
CA PRO A 1 12.78 -5.36 7.93
C PRO A 1 12.78 -4.02 7.18
N ALA A 2 13.05 -4.02 5.88
CA ALA A 2 13.18 -2.79 5.09
C ALA A 2 12.32 -2.84 3.82
N ASP A 3 11.80 -1.69 3.38
CA ASP A 3 11.19 -1.52 2.07
C ASP A 3 12.28 -1.40 1.00
N THR A 4 12.46 -2.46 0.21
CA THR A 4 13.45 -2.52 -0.87
C THR A 4 12.81 -2.40 -2.26
N ARG A 5 11.56 -1.90 -2.35
CA ARG A 5 10.87 -1.75 -3.63
C ARG A 5 11.61 -0.75 -4.52
N THR A 6 11.83 -1.12 -5.78
CA THR A 6 12.38 -0.24 -6.80
C THR A 6 11.40 0.88 -7.15
N LEU A 7 11.90 1.95 -7.79
CA LEU A 7 11.06 3.04 -8.28
C LEU A 7 9.95 2.53 -9.22
N MET A 8 10.27 1.56 -10.08
CA MET A 8 9.29 0.96 -11.00
C MET A 8 8.23 0.18 -10.25
N GLN A 9 8.59 -0.58 -9.21
CA GLN A 9 7.62 -1.30 -8.37
C GLN A 9 6.67 -0.33 -7.64
N LYS A 10 7.19 0.77 -7.11
CA LYS A 10 6.36 1.82 -6.46
C LYS A 10 5.43 2.48 -7.48
N GLY A 11 5.93 2.78 -8.68
CA GLY A 11 5.15 3.34 -9.78
C GLY A 11 3.99 2.42 -10.22
N SER A 12 4.27 1.13 -10.44
CA SER A 12 3.24 0.14 -10.81
C SER A 12 2.18 -0.01 -9.72
N LEU A 13 2.58 -0.03 -8.44
CA LEU A 13 1.64 -0.15 -7.34
C LEU A 13 0.75 1.10 -7.22
N LEU A 14 1.31 2.31 -7.37
CA LEU A 14 0.53 3.55 -7.35
C LEU A 14 -0.49 3.61 -8.50
N ALA A 15 -0.11 3.16 -9.70
CA ALA A 15 -1.03 3.11 -10.85
C ALA A 15 -2.22 2.17 -10.56
N LEU A 16 -1.94 0.95 -10.10
CA LEU A 16 -2.96 -0.02 -9.75
C LEU A 16 -3.90 0.50 -8.65
N LEU A 17 -3.36 1.11 -7.59
CA LEU A 17 -4.19 1.63 -6.50
C LEU A 17 -5.10 2.78 -6.94
N ARG A 18 -4.67 3.61 -7.90
CA ARG A 18 -5.52 4.65 -8.48
C ARG A 18 -6.66 4.06 -9.29
N GLU A 19 -6.41 3.03 -10.09
CA GLU A 19 -7.46 2.31 -10.83
C GLU A 19 -8.47 1.67 -9.88
N LEU A 20 -8.00 1.00 -8.83
CA LEU A 20 -8.86 0.40 -7.81
C LEU A 20 -9.68 1.44 -7.05
N ARG A 21 -9.15 2.64 -6.80
CA ARG A 21 -9.91 3.73 -6.15
C ARG A 21 -11.07 4.20 -7.02
N LEU A 22 -10.93 4.21 -8.35
CA LEU A 22 -12.04 4.55 -9.25
C LEU A 22 -13.16 3.52 -9.16
N LEU A 23 -12.81 2.24 -9.06
CA LEU A 23 -13.78 1.14 -8.95
C LEU A 23 -14.39 1.03 -7.54
N PHE A 24 -13.62 1.35 -6.51
CA PHE A 24 -14.01 1.22 -5.10
C PHE A 24 -13.70 2.50 -4.30
N PRO A 25 -14.46 3.59 -4.48
CA PRO A 25 -14.13 4.89 -3.91
C PRO A 25 -13.99 4.89 -2.38
N LYS A 26 -14.75 4.02 -1.71
CA LYS A 26 -14.81 3.89 -0.25
C LYS A 26 -13.84 2.86 0.33
N ALA A 27 -13.08 2.14 -0.49
CA ALA A 27 -12.13 1.15 0.00
C ALA A 27 -11.00 1.80 0.82
N LEU A 28 -10.52 1.10 1.83
CA LEU A 28 -9.36 1.50 2.62
C LEU A 28 -8.11 0.85 2.05
N ILE A 29 -7.04 1.63 1.91
CA ILE A 29 -5.70 1.10 1.57
C ILE A 29 -4.93 0.98 2.88
N VAL A 30 -4.58 -0.25 3.25
CA VAL A 30 -3.90 -0.59 4.51
C VAL A 30 -2.78 -1.60 4.24
N GLY A 31 -1.79 -1.64 5.12
CA GLY A 31 -0.78 -2.68 5.17
C GLY A 31 -1.30 -3.95 5.86
N HIS A 32 -0.63 -5.09 5.65
CA HIS A 32 -0.95 -6.32 6.37
C HIS A 32 -0.74 -6.15 7.88
N HIS A 33 0.30 -5.43 8.30
CA HIS A 33 0.58 -5.19 9.72
C HIS A 33 -0.50 -4.37 10.43
N ASP A 34 -1.25 -3.53 9.71
CA ASP A 34 -2.37 -2.77 10.27
C ASP A 34 -3.53 -3.70 10.68
N LEU A 35 -3.63 -4.87 10.03
CA LEU A 35 -4.65 -5.89 10.30
C LEU A 35 -4.11 -7.05 11.16
N ASN A 36 -2.79 -7.29 11.12
CA ASN A 36 -2.11 -8.32 11.90
C ASN A 36 -0.73 -7.80 12.38
N PRO A 37 -0.67 -7.21 13.59
CA PRO A 37 0.53 -6.55 14.11
C PRO A 37 1.76 -7.47 14.29
N VAL A 38 1.56 -8.80 14.32
CA VAL A 38 2.66 -9.77 14.45
C VAL A 38 3.46 -9.89 13.14
N LYS A 39 2.85 -9.54 12.01
CA LYS A 39 3.52 -9.57 10.70
C LYS A 39 4.08 -8.19 10.38
N PRO A 40 5.37 -8.05 10.03
CA PRO A 40 5.92 -6.75 9.66
C PRO A 40 5.60 -6.33 8.22
N CYS A 41 4.97 -7.22 7.43
CA CYS A 41 4.55 -6.93 6.05
C CYS A 41 3.57 -5.74 6.02
N PRO A 42 3.69 -4.78 5.08
CA PRO A 42 4.55 -4.82 3.89
C PRO A 42 5.90 -4.14 4.08
N CYS A 43 6.35 -3.97 5.33
CA CYS A 43 7.65 -3.37 5.68
C CYS A 43 7.78 -1.86 5.36
N PHE A 44 6.66 -1.18 5.11
CA PHE A 44 6.50 0.28 5.01
C PHE A 44 5.10 0.69 5.45
N ASP A 45 4.91 1.97 5.78
CA ASP A 45 3.62 2.55 6.18
C ASP A 45 2.75 2.82 4.94
N ALA A 46 1.89 1.86 4.60
CA ALA A 46 1.01 1.94 3.43
C ALA A 46 -0.09 2.99 3.58
N VAL A 47 -0.62 3.17 4.79
CA VAL A 47 -1.67 4.15 5.08
C VAL A 47 -1.14 5.56 4.85
N LYS A 48 0.09 5.86 5.29
CA LYS A 48 0.73 7.15 5.06
C LYS A 48 1.10 7.36 3.59
N GLU A 49 1.62 6.33 2.91
CA GLU A 49 2.08 6.45 1.52
C GLU A 49 0.91 6.66 0.54
N TYR A 50 -0.24 6.03 0.77
CA TYR A 50 -1.37 6.02 -0.16
C TYR A 50 -2.61 6.75 0.37
N ARG A 51 -2.41 7.76 1.21
CA ARG A 51 -3.51 8.62 1.69
C ARG A 51 -3.94 9.61 0.61
N PHE A 52 -4.72 9.12 -0.35
CA PHE A 52 -5.45 9.91 -1.34
C PHE A 52 -6.91 9.47 -1.43
#